data_AF-A0A961WFX2-F1
#
_entry.id   AF-A0A961WFX2-F1
#
_cell.length_a   1.000
_cell.length_b   1.000
_cell.length_c   1.000
_cell.angle_alpha   90.00
_cell.angle_beta   90.00
_cell.angle_gamma   90.00
#
_symmetry.space_group_name_H-M   'P 1'
#
loop_
_entity.id
_entity.type
_entity.pdbx_description
1 polymer ?
#
loop_
_entity_poly.entity_id
_entity_poly.type
_entity_poly.pdbx_seq_one_letter_code
_entity_poly.pdbx_strand_id
1 'polypeptide(L)' 'VVAKGEGFMAERIRKIAAEHRVPIIEKKPLARALYKTVRVGRPVPLDMYEAVAEILAYVYRLRGKKPKAA' A
#
# COMPACT_ATOMS: atom_id res chain seq x y z
N VAL A 1 2.09 -7.78 3.55
CA VAL A 1 2.05 -6.44 4.21
C VAL A 1 3.29 -6.25 5.05
N VAL A 2 4.12 -5.24 4.76
CA VAL A 2 5.41 -5.05 5.45
C VAL A 2 5.33 -4.16 6.69
N ALA A 3 4.38 -3.22 6.72
CA ALA A 3 4.12 -2.34 7.86
C ALA A 3 2.65 -1.91 7.85
N LYS A 4 2.09 -1.63 9.03
CA LYS A 4 0.78 -1.00 9.22
C LYS A 4 0.75 -0.26 10.56
N GLY A 5 -0.09 0.75 10.68
CA GLY A 5 -0.25 1.50 11.92
C GLY A 5 -1.45 2.46 11.86
N GLU A 6 -1.85 2.97 13.01
CA GLU A 6 -2.87 4.01 13.17
C GLU A 6 -2.35 5.14 14.07
N GLY A 7 -3.06 6.27 14.07
CA GLY A 7 -2.67 7.46 14.84
C GLY A 7 -1.21 7.85 14.64
N PHE A 8 -0.49 8.01 15.76
CA PHE A 8 0.94 8.36 15.78
C PHE A 8 1.82 7.40 14.96
N MET A 9 1.53 6.10 14.97
CA MET A 9 2.33 5.14 14.20
C MET A 9 2.15 5.37 12.69
N ALA A 10 0.92 5.68 12.24
CA ALA A 10 0.67 6.01 10.83
C ALA A 10 1.38 7.31 10.42
N GLU A 11 1.43 8.31 11.30
CA GLU A 11 2.19 9.54 11.07
C GLU A 11 3.69 9.26 10.90
N ARG A 12 4.27 8.45 11.78
CA ARG A 12 5.68 8.02 11.65
C ARG A 12 5.94 7.29 10.33
N ILE A 13 5.07 6.37 9.92
CA ILE A 13 5.20 5.66 8.64
C ILE A 13 5.16 6.65 7.46
N ARG A 14 4.26 7.64 7.48
CA ARG A 14 4.17 8.66 6.43
C ARG A 14 5.42 9.54 6.37
N LYS A 15 5.98 9.90 7.53
CA LYS A 15 7.23 10.69 7.60
C LYS A 15 8.40 9.95 6.94
N ILE A 16 8.62 8.69 7.32
CA ILE A 16 9.67 7.85 6.73
C ILE A 16 9.44 7.64 5.23
N ALA A 17 8.19 7.40 4.82
CA ALA A 17 7.86 7.27 3.39
C ALA A 17 8.24 8.53 2.60
N ALA A 18 7.97 9.72 3.14
CA ALA A 18 8.35 10.98 2.51
C ALA A 18 9.87 11.17 2.41
N GLU A 19 10.61 10.88 3.49
CA GLU A 19 12.09 10.94 3.54
C GLU A 19 12.73 10.04 2.47
N HIS A 20 12.14 8.86 2.23
CA HIS A 20 12.62 7.89 1.24
C HIS A 20 11.96 8.00 -0.14
N ARG A 21 11.17 9.06 -0.40
CA ARG A 21 10.46 9.29 -1.67
C ARG A 21 9.57 8.11 -2.10
N VAL A 22 8.95 7.46 -1.12
CA VAL A 22 7.94 6.42 -1.35
C VAL A 22 6.59 7.10 -1.59
N PRO A 23 5.92 6.85 -2.74
CA PRO A 23 4.61 7.45 -3.03
C PRO A 23 3.56 7.08 -1.97
N ILE A 24 2.81 8.05 -1.49
CA ILE A 24 1.70 7.87 -0.55
C ILE A 24 0.40 7.99 -1.32
N ILE A 25 -0.42 6.93 -1.28
CA ILE A 25 -1.69 6.86 -2.00
C ILE A 25 -2.81 6.66 -0.99
N GLU A 26 -3.80 7.55 -1.03
CA GLU A 26 -4.95 7.49 -0.14
C GLU A 26 -6.08 6.66 -0.75
N LYS A 27 -6.29 5.45 -0.20
CA LYS A 27 -7.44 4.58 -0.50
C LYS A 27 -8.06 4.10 0.81
N LYS A 28 -8.88 4.95 1.44
CA LYS A 28 -9.43 4.73 2.80
C LYS A 28 -10.07 3.35 3.00
N PRO A 29 -10.95 2.84 2.10
CA PRO A 29 -11.59 1.53 2.29
C PRO A 29 -10.58 0.39 2.34
N LEU A 30 -9.67 0.34 1.36
CA LEU A 30 -8.63 -0.70 1.27
C LEU A 30 -7.66 -0.62 2.46
N ALA A 31 -7.21 0.58 2.82
CA ALA A 31 -6.30 0.77 3.95
C ALA A 31 -6.91 0.26 5.27
N ARG A 32 -8.19 0.57 5.51
CA ARG A 32 -8.94 0.08 6.68
C ARG A 32 -9.13 -1.44 6.63
N ALA A 33 -9.44 -2.00 5.46
CA ALA A 33 -9.60 -3.44 5.29
C ALA A 33 -8.28 -4.17 5.59
N LEU A 34 -7.17 -3.77 4.95
CA LEU A 34 -5.83 -4.32 5.20
C LEU A 34 -5.40 -4.18 6.65
N TYR A 35 -5.71 -3.04 7.30
CA TYR A 35 -5.39 -2.83 8.71
C TYR A 35 -6.10 -3.85 9.61
N LYS A 36 -7.38 -4.09 9.36
CA LYS A 36 -8.22 -4.99 10.16
C LYS A 36 -7.92 -6.47 9.91
N THR A 37 -7.72 -6.88 8.65
CA THR A 37 -7.72 -8.31 8.28
C THR A 37 -6.32 -8.90 8.12
N VAL A 38 -5.29 -8.09 7.87
CA VAL A 38 -3.95 -8.62 7.51
C VAL A 38 -2.93 -8.33 8.60
N ARG A 39 -2.25 -9.37 9.10
CA ARG A 39 -1.12 -9.21 10.02
C ARG A 39 0.14 -8.79 9.25
N VAL A 40 1.03 -8.04 9.92
CA VAL A 40 2.35 -7.73 9.36
C VAL A 40 3.10 -9.03 9.03
N GLY A 41 3.83 -9.04 7.91
CA GLY A 41 4.53 -10.20 7.39
C GLY A 41 3.64 -11.21 6.65
N ARG A 42 2.31 -11.06 6.68
CA ARG A 42 1.39 -11.95 5.94
C ARG A 42 1.11 -11.45 4.53
N PRO A 43 0.81 -12.36 3.58
CA PRO A 43 0.39 -11.99 2.24
C PRO A 43 -0.94 -11.22 2.26
N VAL A 44 -1.20 -10.49 1.18
CA VAL A 44 -2.51 -9.87 0.97
C VAL A 44 -3.54 -11.00 0.74
N PRO A 45 -4.78 -10.86 1.24
CA PRO A 45 -5.88 -11.76 0.92
C PRO A 45 -6.31 -11.70 -0.56
N LEU A 46 -6.78 -12.82 -1.11
CA LEU A 46 -7.14 -12.95 -2.54
C LEU A 46 -8.25 -11.97 -2.97
N ASP A 47 -9.25 -11.77 -2.11
CA ASP A 47 -10.36 -10.83 -2.28
C ASP A 47 -9.92 -9.37 -2.38
N MET A 48 -8.67 -9.05 -1.98
CA MET A 48 -8.10 -7.71 -2.04
C MET A 48 -7.09 -7.54 -3.19
N TYR A 49 -6.85 -8.57 -4.01
CA TYR A 49 -5.82 -8.53 -5.05
C TYR A 49 -6.10 -7.49 -6.12
N GLU A 50 -7.35 -7.38 -6.58
CA GLU A 50 -7.73 -6.43 -7.62
C GLU A 50 -7.45 -4.98 -7.18
N ALA A 51 -7.89 -4.62 -5.97
CA ALA A 51 -7.68 -3.29 -5.41
C ALA A 51 -6.18 -2.97 -5.22
N VAL A 52 -5.37 -3.95 -4.83
CA VAL A 52 -3.91 -3.78 -4.70
C VAL A 52 -3.25 -3.69 -6.08
N ALA A 53 -3.70 -4.46 -7.06
CA ALA A 53 -3.21 -4.43 -8.44
C ALA A 53 -3.44 -3.06 -9.09
N GLU A 54 -4.61 -2.44 -8.87
CA GLU A 54 -4.92 -1.08 -9.33
C GLU A 54 -3.88 -0.07 -8.80
N ILE A 55 -3.55 -0.15 -7.50
CA ILE A 55 -2.55 0.72 -6.87
C ILE A 55 -1.17 0.49 -7.46
N LEU A 56 -0.76 -0.78 -7.62
CA LEU A 56 0.53 -1.09 -8.24
C LEU A 56 0.60 -0.55 -9.67
N ALA A 57 -0.44 -0.75 -10.48
CA ALA A 57 -0.51 -0.23 -11.84
C ALA A 57 -0.41 1.30 -11.88
N TYR A 58 -1.01 1.99 -10.92
CA TYR A 58 -0.86 3.44 -10.77
C TYR A 58 0.58 3.85 -10.44
N VAL A 59 1.22 3.19 -9.46
CA VAL A 59 2.62 3.46 -9.10
C VAL A 59 3.58 3.19 -10.26
N TYR A 60 3.37 2.11 -11.03
CA TYR A 60 4.18 1.81 -12.21
C TYR A 60 4.06 2.91 -13.26
N ARG A 61 2.83 3.35 -13.57
CA ARG A 61 2.56 4.45 -14.51
C ARG A 61 3.23 5.75 -14.06
N LEU A 62 3.13 6.12 -12.78
CA LEU A 62 3.81 7.30 -12.23
C LEU A 62 5.34 7.24 -12.40
N ARG A 63 5.93 6.05 -12.39
CA ARG A 63 7.38 5.84 -12.57
C ARG A 63 7.78 5.68 -14.04
N GLY A 64 6.87 5.91 -14.99
CA GLY A 64 7.12 5.73 -16.42
C GLY A 64 7.36 4.28 -16.85
N LYS A 65 6.99 3.31 -16.00
CA LYS A 65 7.16 1.88 -16.25
C LYS A 65 5.80 1.27 -16.60
N LYS A 66 5.76 0.41 -17.62
CA LYS A 66 4.58 -0.44 -17.86
C LYS A 66 4.58 -1.58 -16.83
N PRO A 67 3.43 -1.95 -16.22
CA PRO A 67 3.35 -3.14 -15.41
C PRO A 67 3.82 -4.34 -16.25
N LYS A 68 4.75 -5.15 -15.74
CA LYS A 68 5.03 -6.45 -16.37
C LYS A 68 3.77 -7.30 -16.18
N ALA A 69 3.19 -7.78 -17.28
CA ALA A 69 2.18 -8.83 -17.21
C ALA A 69 2.82 -10.02 -16.48
N ALA A 70 2.11 -10.53 -15.47
CA ALA A 70 2.50 -11.74 -14.75
C ALA A 70 2.33 -12.96 -15.65
#